data_AF-A0A0D0AZG5-F1
#
_entry.id   AF-A0A0D0AZG5-F1
#
_cell.length_a   1.000
_cell.length_b   1.000
_cell.length_c   1.000
_cell.angle_alpha   90.00
_cell.angle_beta   90.00
_cell.angle_gamma   90.00
#
_symmetry.space_group_name_H-M   'P 1'
#
loop_
_entity.id
_entity.type
_entity.pdbx_description
1 polymer ?
#
loop_
_entity_poly.entity_id
_entity_poly.type
_entity_poly.pdbx_seq_one_letter_code
_entity_poly.pdbx_strand_id
1 'polypeptide(L)' 'ISKLTSIHPIHNSMCPNMSMAYTGPYSHLRSCLLCGTLHVCPSMQKPQCQFYMLPIGLYLQMLYCNAETAEQMGYFGE' A
#
# COMPACT_ATOMS: atom_id res chain seq x y z
N ILE A 1 -14.42 6.15 2.92
CA ILE A 1 -13.99 4.72 2.82
C ILE A 1 -13.53 4.21 4.18
N SER A 2 -12.44 4.73 4.79
CA SER A 2 -11.95 4.25 6.10
C SER A 2 -13.00 4.28 7.23
N LYS A 3 -13.83 5.32 7.33
CA LYS A 3 -14.90 5.41 8.35
C LYS A 3 -16.02 4.36 8.20
N LEU A 4 -16.23 3.85 6.99
CA LEU A 4 -17.29 2.89 6.68
C LEU A 4 -16.80 1.43 6.72
N THR A 5 -15.56 1.22 6.30
CA THR A 5 -14.98 -0.12 6.10
C THR A 5 -13.98 -0.50 7.19
N SER A 6 -13.59 0.44 8.07
CA SER A 6 -12.46 0.32 9.00
C SER A 6 -11.13 -0.06 8.32
N ILE A 7 -11.05 0.05 7.00
CA ILE A 7 -9.83 -0.19 6.23
C ILE A 7 -9.02 1.09 6.21
N HIS A 8 -7.85 1.03 6.84
CA HIS A 8 -6.91 2.13 6.90
C HIS A 8 -5.78 1.93 5.87
N PRO A 9 -5.37 2.99 5.17
CA PRO A 9 -4.22 2.93 4.29
C PRO A 9 -2.94 2.67 5.12
N ILE A 10 -2.13 1.74 4.63
CA ILE A 10 -0.79 1.48 5.18
C ILE A 10 0.18 2.39 4.44
N HIS A 11 0.80 3.31 5.16
CA HIS A 11 1.76 4.26 4.63
C HIS A 11 3.16 3.64 4.62
N ASN A 12 3.76 3.57 3.45
CA ASN A 12 5.12 3.09 3.28
C ASN A 12 5.93 4.10 2.47
N SER A 13 7.21 4.24 2.82
CA SER A 13 8.07 5.13 2.06
C SER A 13 8.54 4.48 0.76
N MET A 14 8.74 5.30 -0.26
CA MET A 14 9.22 4.87 -1.57
C MET A 14 10.36 5.75 -2.06
N CYS A 15 11.16 5.21 -2.99
CA CYS A 15 12.07 6.02 -3.78
C CYS A 15 11.30 7.05 -4.63
N PRO A 16 11.77 8.31 -4.75
CA PRO A 16 11.15 9.31 -5.64
C PRO A 16 10.95 8.84 -7.08
N ASN A 17 11.92 8.06 -7.59
CA ASN A 17 11.86 7.46 -8.93
C ASN A 17 10.99 6.19 -9.02
N MET A 18 10.23 5.86 -7.96
CA MET A 18 9.35 4.68 -7.87
C MET A 18 10.04 3.32 -8.15
N SER A 19 11.36 3.27 -8.04
CA SER A 19 12.14 2.07 -8.35
C SER A 19 12.08 1.01 -7.25
N MET A 20 11.96 1.42 -5.98
CA MET A 20 11.82 0.50 -4.85
C MET A 20 11.06 1.12 -3.68
N ALA A 21 10.45 0.25 -2.87
CA ALA A 21 9.82 0.59 -1.60
C ALA A 21 10.76 0.33 -0.42
N TYR A 22 10.74 1.21 0.58
CA TYR A 22 11.49 1.07 1.82
C TYR A 22 10.63 0.37 2.87
N THR A 23 10.39 -0.93 2.67
CA THR A 23 9.54 -1.75 3.55
C THR A 23 10.32 -2.96 4.10
N GLY A 24 9.90 -3.46 5.26
CA GLY A 24 10.46 -4.67 5.87
C GLY A 24 11.99 -4.60 6.05
N PRO A 25 12.76 -5.55 5.49
CA PRO A 25 14.23 -5.54 5.59
C PRO A 25 14.89 -4.27 5.04
N TYR A 26 14.26 -3.57 4.11
CA TYR A 26 14.80 -2.38 3.44
C TYR A 26 14.42 -1.07 4.13
N SER A 27 13.69 -1.13 5.25
CA SER A 27 13.19 0.04 5.99
C SER A 27 14.28 0.98 6.53
N HIS A 28 15.49 0.47 6.73
CA HIS A 28 16.62 1.24 7.29
C HIS A 28 17.51 1.89 6.21
N LEU A 29 17.24 1.64 4.93
CA LEU A 29 18.06 2.18 3.85
C LEU A 29 17.82 3.68 3.69
N ARG A 30 18.92 4.45 3.62
CA ARG A 30 18.87 5.90 3.39
C ARG A 30 18.87 6.30 1.91
N SER A 31 19.28 5.39 1.04
CA SER A 31 19.36 5.58 -0.40
C SER A 31 18.79 4.38 -1.14
N CYS A 32 18.30 4.63 -2.33
CA CYS A 32 17.80 3.59 -3.21
C CYS A 32 18.96 2.75 -3.75
N LEU A 33 18.83 1.42 -3.66
CA LEU A 33 19.83 0.48 -4.18
C LEU A 33 19.88 0.45 -5.72
N LEU A 34 18.82 0.90 -6.40
CA LEU A 34 18.70 0.86 -7.85
C LEU A 34 19.15 2.16 -8.55
N CYS A 35 18.89 3.31 -7.95
CA CYS A 35 19.19 4.62 -8.56
C CYS A 35 20.01 5.57 -7.68
N GLY A 36 20.35 5.17 -6.46
CA GLY A 36 21.15 5.97 -5.54
C GLY A 36 20.45 7.19 -4.93
N THR A 37 19.22 7.51 -5.35
CA THR A 37 18.47 8.66 -4.83
C THR A 37 18.21 8.53 -3.33
N LEU A 38 18.35 9.64 -2.61
CA LEU A 38 18.09 9.70 -1.17
C LEU A 38 16.61 9.44 -0.87
N HIS A 39 16.36 8.63 0.14
CA HIS A 39 15.02 8.33 0.64
C HIS A 39 14.36 9.56 1.28
N VAL A 40 15.15 10.36 1.98
CA VAL A 40 14.69 11.47 2.83
C VAL A 40 15.16 12.80 2.25
N CYS A 41 14.32 13.83 2.30
CA CYS A 41 14.72 15.20 1.95
C CYS A 41 15.71 15.73 3.00
N PRO A 42 16.93 16.16 2.63
CA PRO A 42 17.93 16.65 3.58
C PRO A 42 17.45 17.83 4.45
N SER A 43 16.57 18.67 3.91
CA SER A 43 16.05 19.87 4.56
C SER A 43 14.92 19.61 5.57
N MET A 44 14.15 18.53 5.38
CA MET A 44 12.87 18.31 6.08
C MET A 44 12.87 17.04 6.93
N GLN A 45 13.89 16.19 6.82
CA GLN A 45 13.96 14.85 7.43
C GLN A 45 12.69 13.99 7.21
N LYS A 46 11.94 14.27 6.14
CA LYS A 46 10.75 13.53 5.73
C LYS A 46 11.03 12.70 4.48
N PRO A 47 10.42 11.50 4.36
CA PRO A 47 10.51 10.72 3.14
C PRO A 47 10.03 11.56 1.95
N GLN A 48 10.80 11.52 0.87
CA GLN A 48 10.51 12.33 -0.32
C GLN A 48 9.26 11.84 -1.07
N CYS A 49 9.00 10.53 -1.00
CA CYS A 49 7.84 9.89 -1.61
C CYS A 49 7.28 8.83 -0.65
N GLN A 50 5.95 8.74 -0.59
CA GLN A 50 5.23 7.72 0.15
C GLN A 50 4.15 7.13 -0.74
N PHE A 51 3.92 5.84 -0.62
CA PHE A 51 2.78 5.17 -1.23
C PHE A 51 1.85 4.66 -0.12
N TYR A 52 0.57 4.59 -0.47
CA TYR A 52 -0.47 4.02 0.38
C TYR A 52 -0.90 2.68 -0.18
N MET A 53 -0.87 1.65 0.66
CA MET A 53 -1.43 0.35 0.34
C MET A 53 -2.80 0.24 1.03
N LEU A 54 -3.85 -0.02 0.25
CA LEU A 54 -5.16 -0.37 0.79
C LEU A 54 -5.25 -1.90 0.83
N PRO A 55 -5.43 -2.52 2.02
CA PRO A 55 -5.55 -3.98 2.13
C PRO A 55 -6.95 -4.43 1.66
N ILE A 56 -7.18 -4.38 0.34
CA ILE A 56 -8.46 -4.71 -0.29
C ILE A 56 -8.85 -6.17 -0.09
N GLY A 57 -7.88 -7.08 0.10
CA GLY A 57 -8.14 -8.50 0.34
C GLY A 57 -9.06 -8.75 1.53
N LEU A 58 -8.93 -7.99 2.63
CA LEU A 58 -9.82 -8.10 3.78
C LEU A 58 -11.25 -7.71 3.43
N TYR A 59 -11.42 -6.66 2.61
CA TYR A 59 -12.72 -6.24 2.12
C TYR A 59 -13.35 -7.32 1.24
N LEU A 60 -12.58 -7.88 0.31
CA LEU A 60 -13.03 -8.94 -0.58
C LEU A 60 -13.45 -10.17 0.23
N GLN A 61 -12.66 -10.58 1.23
CA GLN A 61 -13.02 -11.67 2.13
C GLN A 61 -14.35 -11.41 2.85
N MET A 62 -14.58 -10.19 3.34
CA MET A 62 -15.86 -9.83 3.96
C MET A 62 -17.03 -9.94 2.97
N LEU A 63 -16.86 -9.52 1.72
CA LEU A 63 -17.88 -9.64 0.68
C LEU A 63 -18.17 -11.11 0.34
N TYR A 64 -17.19 -12.01 0.40
CA TYR A 64 -17.43 -13.43 0.20
C TYR A 64 -18.07 -14.14 1.41
N CYS A 65 -18.03 -13.57 2.60
CA CYS A 65 -18.63 -14.17 3.80
C CYS A 65 -20.18 -14.12 3.81
N ASN A 66 -20.80 -13.24 3.03
CA ASN A 66 -22.26 -13.15 2.91
C ASN A 66 -22.69 -13.71 1.55
N ALA A 67 -23.74 -14.54 1.53
CA ALA A 67 -24.18 -15.26 0.34
C ALA A 67 -24.63 -14.32 -0.80
N GLU A 68 -25.37 -13.27 -0.48
CA GLU A 68 -25.87 -12.28 -1.46
C GLU A 68 -24.70 -11.50 -2.07
N THR A 69 -23.78 -11.01 -1.24
CA THR A 69 -22.62 -10.28 -1.76
C THR A 69 -21.64 -11.21 -2.47
N ALA A 70 -21.51 -12.48 -2.06
CA ALA A 70 -20.68 -13.45 -2.75
C ALA A 70 -21.20 -13.77 -4.17
N GLU A 71 -22.52 -13.87 -4.34
CA GLU A 71 -23.16 -14.03 -5.66
C GLU A 71 -22.84 -12.84 -6.57
N GLN A 72 -22.92 -11.62 -6.04
CA GLN A 72 -22.56 -10.39 -6.77
C GLN A 72 -21.06 -10.30 -7.16
N MET A 73 -20.19 -11.03 -6.47
CA MET A 73 -18.75 -11.07 -6.76
C MET A 73 -18.38 -12.05 -7.89
N GLY A 74 -19.34 -12.83 -8.40
CA GLY A 74 -19.15 -13.72 -9.55
C GLY A 74 -19.11 -12.93 -10.87
N TYR A 75 -17.91 -12.59 -11.35
CA TYR A 75 -17.73 -11.82 -12.60
C TYR A 75 -18.22 -12.56 -13.87
N PHE A 76 -18.22 -13.89 -13.86
CA PHE A 76 -18.67 -14.75 -14.95
C PHE A 76 -19.70 -15.78 -14.47
N GLY A 77 -20.70 -15.36 -13.70
CA GLY A 77 -21.72 -16.29 -13.19
C GLY A 77 -22.13 -17.35 -14.23
N GLU A 78 -22.13 -18.62 -13.84
CA GLU A 78 -22.81 -19.66 -14.62
C GLU A 78 -24.29 -19.30 -14.77
#